data_AF-A0A7S0LA26-F1
#
_entry.id   AF-A0A7S0LA26-F1
#
_cell.length_a   1.000
_cell.length_b   1.000
_cell.length_c   1.000
_cell.angle_alpha   90.00
_cell.angle_beta   90.00
_cell.angle_gamma   90.00
#
_symmetry.space_group_name_H-M   'P 1'
#
loop_
_entity.id
_entity.type
_entity.pdbx_description
1 polymer ?
#
loop_
_entity_poly.entity_id
_entity_poly.type
_entity_poly.pdbx_seq_one_letter_code
_entity_poly.pdbx_strand_id
1 'polypeptide(L)'
;LAGEIVGWFQGRSEVGARALGARSILAHPGSEATRVRVNTVKRREQWRPLAPSVLAEHAHDWFNGVPPCGSPYMSITASVRVEVREKVAAVVHVDGSARLQTVSTELNPLYH
;
A
#
# COMPACT_ATOMS: atom_id res chain seq x y z
N LEU A 1 -3.44 -10.32 14.42
CA LEU A 1 -4.45 -9.57 13.65
C LEU A 1 -4.77 -10.36 12.39
N ALA A 2 -5.84 -11.16 12.42
CA ALA A 2 -6.16 -12.13 11.35
C ALA A 2 -7.10 -11.48 10.33
N GLY A 3 -6.55 -10.70 9.39
CA GLY A 3 -7.33 -10.07 8.32
C GLY A 3 -8.22 -8.90 8.76
N GLU A 4 -7.97 -8.31 9.92
CA GLU A 4 -8.69 -7.15 10.43
C GLU A 4 -8.28 -5.86 9.70
N ILE A 5 -9.15 -4.85 9.77
CA ILE A 5 -8.87 -3.49 9.31
C ILE A 5 -8.44 -2.68 10.54
N VAL A 6 -7.29 -2.05 10.47
CA VAL A 6 -6.68 -1.32 11.59
C VAL A 6 -6.64 0.17 11.29
N GLY A 7 -7.16 0.98 12.22
CA GLY A 7 -6.88 2.41 12.25
C GLY A 7 -5.50 2.67 12.85
N TRP A 8 -4.62 3.29 12.09
CA TRP A 8 -3.25 3.59 12.49
C TRP A 8 -3.04 5.09 12.61
N PHE A 9 -2.85 5.56 13.85
CA PHE A 9 -2.65 6.97 14.19
C PHE A 9 -1.37 7.09 15.03
N GLN A 10 -0.27 7.52 14.42
CA GLN A 10 1.04 7.62 15.07
C GLN A 10 1.77 8.91 14.71
N GLY A 11 2.53 9.48 15.64
CA GLY A 11 3.44 10.60 15.37
C GLY A 11 2.79 11.84 14.73
N ARG A 12 3.57 12.58 13.94
CA ARG A 12 3.12 13.76 13.18
C ARG A 12 2.29 13.33 11.97
N SER A 13 1.26 14.09 11.63
CA SER A 13 0.48 13.84 10.41
C SER A 13 1.30 14.10 9.15
N GLU A 14 1.08 13.28 8.13
CA GLU A 14 1.48 13.57 6.76
C GLU A 14 0.80 14.85 6.22
N VAL A 15 1.44 15.48 5.22
CA VAL A 15 0.89 16.63 4.48
C VAL A 15 0.53 16.18 3.06
N GLY A 16 -0.63 16.60 2.57
CA GLY A 16 -1.12 16.31 1.22
C GLY A 16 -2.27 15.29 1.20
N ALA A 17 -2.57 14.77 0.01
CA ALA A 17 -3.77 13.97 -0.24
C ALA A 17 -3.62 12.46 0.03
N ARG A 18 -2.46 12.02 0.52
CA ARG A 18 -2.12 10.59 0.71
C ARG A 18 -1.80 10.33 2.16
N ALA A 19 -2.41 9.29 2.72
CA ALA A 19 -1.95 8.72 3.98
C ALA A 19 -0.67 7.93 3.72
N LEU A 20 0.38 8.16 4.52
CA LEU A 20 1.73 7.64 4.31
C LEU A 20 2.27 6.93 5.55
N GLY A 21 1.38 6.31 6.33
CA GLY A 21 1.75 5.55 7.52
C GLY A 21 1.66 6.31 8.85
N ALA A 22 1.15 7.55 8.88
CA ALA A 22 0.88 8.26 10.14
C ALA A 22 -0.62 8.36 10.46
N ARG A 23 -1.49 8.56 9.47
CA ARG A 23 -2.97 8.58 9.62
C ARG A 23 -3.61 7.63 8.60
N SER A 24 -3.39 6.34 8.79
CA SER A 24 -3.69 5.31 7.79
C SER A 24 -4.76 4.33 8.23
N ILE A 25 -5.49 3.78 7.27
CA ILE A 25 -6.32 2.59 7.46
C ILE A 25 -5.54 1.44 6.81
N LEU A 26 -5.12 0.48 7.61
CA LEU A 26 -4.27 -0.63 7.20
C LEU A 26 -5.08 -1.93 7.14
N ALA A 27 -4.77 -2.78 6.18
CA ALA A 27 -5.36 -4.10 6.05
C ALA A 27 -4.44 -5.03 5.25
N HIS A 28 -4.55 -6.34 5.47
CA HIS A 28 -3.74 -7.34 4.76
C HIS A 28 -4.13 -7.42 3.27
N PRO A 29 -3.18 -7.29 2.32
CA PRO A 29 -3.49 -7.14 0.90
C PRO A 29 -3.79 -8.46 0.15
N GLY A 30 -3.62 -9.63 0.77
CA GLY A 30 -3.67 -10.91 0.06
C GLY A 30 -5.03 -11.41 -0.45
N SER A 31 -6.10 -10.64 -0.35
CA SER A 31 -7.42 -11.03 -0.88
C SER A 31 -8.17 -9.83 -1.44
N GLU A 32 -8.78 -9.98 -2.62
CA GLU A 32 -9.64 -8.93 -3.19
C GLU A 32 -10.80 -8.54 -2.27
N ALA A 33 -11.28 -9.47 -1.41
CA ALA A 33 -12.29 -9.19 -0.40
C ALA A 33 -11.83 -8.09 0.58
N THR A 34 -10.53 -7.93 0.83
CA THR A 34 -9.99 -6.81 1.61
C THR A 34 -10.30 -5.47 0.96
N ARG A 35 -10.13 -5.35 -0.36
CA ARG A 35 -10.47 -4.10 -1.09
C ARG A 35 -11.93 -3.73 -0.89
N VAL A 36 -12.82 -4.72 -1.00
CA VAL A 36 -14.26 -4.53 -0.78
C VAL A 36 -14.54 -4.06 0.64
N ARG A 37 -14.00 -4.75 1.65
CA ARG A 37 -14.20 -4.41 3.06
C ARG A 37 -13.69 -3.00 3.40
N VAL A 38 -12.49 -2.64 2.95
CA VAL A 38 -11.91 -1.31 3.17
C VAL A 38 -12.74 -0.24 2.46
N ASN A 39 -13.18 -0.47 1.22
CA ASN A 39 -14.02 0.49 0.49
C ASN A 39 -15.37 0.70 1.17
N THR A 40 -15.97 -0.36 1.72
CA THR A 40 -17.20 -0.29 2.52
C THR A 40 -17.01 0.52 3.80
N VAL A 41 -15.94 0.26 4.56
CA VAL A 41 -15.60 1.05 5.77
C VAL A 41 -15.41 2.53 5.43
N LYS A 42 -14.73 2.82 4.31
CA LYS A 42 -14.51 4.19 3.82
C LYS A 42 -15.73 4.81 3.14
N ARG A 43 -16.86 4.10 3.05
CA ARG A 43 -18.10 4.54 2.40
C ARG A 43 -17.85 5.07 0.98
N ARG A 44 -17.04 4.34 0.21
CA ARG A 44 -16.68 4.69 -1.16
C ARG A 44 -16.99 3.58 -2.15
N GLU A 45 -17.03 3.94 -3.42
CA GLU A 45 -17.32 3.06 -4.54
C GLU A 45 -16.28 1.94 -4.64
N GLN A 46 -16.76 0.75 -5.00
CA GLN A 46 -15.97 -0.48 -4.92
C GLN A 46 -14.83 -0.52 -5.94
N TRP A 47 -14.96 0.16 -7.08
CA TRP A 47 -13.92 0.22 -8.11
C TRP A 47 -12.70 1.06 -7.70
N ARG A 48 -12.76 1.84 -6.61
CA ARG A 48 -11.63 2.66 -6.18
C ARG A 48 -10.47 1.77 -5.69
N PRO A 49 -9.26 1.92 -6.24
CA PRO A 49 -8.12 1.08 -5.88
C PRO A 49 -7.61 1.37 -4.46
N LEU A 50 -6.84 0.43 -3.94
CA LEU A 50 -5.98 0.57 -2.77
C LEU A 50 -4.52 0.65 -3.21
N ALA A 51 -3.68 1.24 -2.37
CA ALA A 51 -2.24 1.36 -2.60
C ALA A 51 -1.49 0.53 -1.56
N PRO A 52 -0.44 -0.22 -1.94
CA PRO A 52 0.40 -0.93 -0.99
C PRO A 52 1.44 0.01 -0.36
N SER A 53 1.81 -0.29 0.89
CA SER A 53 3.10 0.12 1.47
C SER A 53 4.02 -1.10 1.51
N VAL A 54 5.29 -0.92 1.18
CA VAL A 54 6.32 -1.97 1.16
C VAL A 54 7.61 -1.44 1.76
N LEU A 55 8.37 -2.30 2.45
CA LEU A 55 9.70 -1.94 2.93
C LEU A 55 10.61 -1.62 1.74
N ALA A 56 11.38 -0.54 1.84
CA ALA A 56 12.20 -0.03 0.75
C ALA A 56 13.22 -1.07 0.28
N GLU A 57 13.83 -1.80 1.21
CA GLU A 57 14.78 -2.89 0.95
C GLU A 57 14.16 -4.08 0.21
N HIS A 58 12.84 -4.25 0.27
CA HIS A 58 12.12 -5.35 -0.38
C HIS A 58 11.33 -4.90 -1.61
N ALA A 59 11.33 -3.62 -1.98
CA ALA A 59 10.46 -3.13 -3.05
C ALA A 59 10.67 -3.88 -4.38
N HIS A 60 11.92 -4.26 -4.69
CA HIS A 60 12.29 -4.98 -5.90
C HIS A 60 11.87 -6.47 -5.90
N ASP A 61 11.59 -7.05 -4.74
CA ASP A 61 11.07 -8.41 -4.63
C ASP A 61 9.60 -8.49 -5.07
N TRP A 62 8.89 -7.35 -5.01
CA TRP A 62 7.45 -7.26 -5.28
C TRP A 62 7.11 -6.52 -6.58
N PHE A 63 7.94 -5.54 -6.98
CA PHE A 63 7.63 -4.64 -8.08
C PHE A 63 8.78 -4.50 -9.07
N ASN A 64 8.45 -4.51 -10.36
CA ASN A 64 9.32 -4.12 -11.46
C ASN A 64 9.16 -2.62 -11.75
N GLY A 65 10.28 -1.94 -12.02
CA GLY A 65 10.28 -0.51 -12.39
C GLY A 65 10.20 0.47 -11.23
N VAL A 66 10.53 0.03 -10.01
CA VAL A 66 10.75 0.96 -8.87
C VAL A 66 12.05 1.73 -9.13
N PRO A 67 12.06 3.07 -9.08
CA PRO A 67 13.28 3.85 -9.30
C PRO A 67 14.25 3.67 -8.12
N PRO A 68 15.56 3.95 -8.31
CA PRO A 68 16.55 3.83 -7.23
C PRO A 68 16.24 4.66 -5.98
N CYS A 69 15.50 5.78 -6.12
CA CYS A 69 15.07 6.63 -5.00
C CYS A 69 13.78 6.12 -4.31
N GLY A 70 13.21 5.00 -4.74
CA GLY A 70 11.95 4.46 -4.23
C GLY A 70 10.72 5.31 -4.61
N SER A 71 9.61 5.09 -3.91
CA SER A 71 8.39 5.90 -4.03
C SER A 71 7.81 6.22 -2.64
N PRO A 72 8.46 7.07 -1.83
CA PRO A 72 8.01 7.34 -0.45
C PRO A 72 6.67 8.06 -0.35
N TYR A 73 6.19 8.69 -1.43
CA TYR A 73 5.01 9.57 -1.42
C TYR A 73 3.81 9.03 -2.22
N MET A 74 3.83 7.75 -2.62
CA MET A 74 2.80 7.17 -3.51
C MET A 74 2.59 7.97 -4.80
N SER A 75 3.69 8.43 -5.41
CA SER A 75 3.68 9.25 -6.62
C SER A 75 3.89 8.46 -7.91
N ILE A 76 4.31 7.19 -7.80
CA ILE A 76 4.72 6.37 -8.94
C ILE A 76 3.92 5.07 -8.95
N THR A 77 3.55 4.63 -10.15
CA THR A 77 2.96 3.32 -10.39
C THR A 77 4.06 2.37 -10.90
N ALA A 78 4.14 1.18 -10.33
CA ALA A 78 5.08 0.14 -10.73
C ALA A 78 4.33 -1.15 -11.10
N SER A 79 4.96 -2.03 -11.87
CA SER A 79 4.36 -3.30 -12.24
C SER A 79 4.56 -4.33 -11.12
N VAL A 80 3.50 -4.97 -10.63
CA VAL A 80 3.63 -6.05 -9.64
C VAL A 80 4.21 -7.28 -10.35
N ARG A 81 5.24 -7.87 -9.75
CA ARG A 81 5.88 -9.10 -10.23
C ARG A 81 4.86 -10.24 -10.29
N VAL A 82 4.85 -10.96 -11.40
CA VAL A 82 3.80 -11.97 -11.69
C VAL A 82 3.74 -13.03 -10.60
N GLU A 83 4.90 -13.41 -10.06
CA GLU A 83 5.06 -14.48 -9.07
C GLU A 83 4.44 -14.17 -7.70
N VAL A 84 4.13 -12.90 -7.43
CA VAL A 84 3.61 -12.45 -6.14
C VAL A 84 2.24 -11.76 -6.22
N ARG A 85 1.67 -11.56 -7.42
CA ARG A 85 0.38 -10.86 -7.60
C ARG A 85 -0.74 -11.44 -6.74
N GLU A 86 -0.86 -12.75 -6.70
CA GLU A 86 -1.89 -13.44 -5.92
C GLU A 86 -1.73 -13.19 -4.41
N LYS A 87 -0.50 -12.99 -3.92
CA LYS A 87 -0.21 -12.72 -2.51
C LYS A 87 -0.65 -11.31 -2.06
N VAL A 88 -0.92 -10.40 -3.00
CA VAL A 88 -1.28 -9.00 -2.73
C VAL A 88 -2.51 -8.53 -3.53
N ALA A 89 -3.39 -9.45 -3.92
CA ALA A 89 -4.49 -9.19 -4.86
C ALA A 89 -5.36 -7.94 -4.57
N ALA A 90 -5.51 -7.51 -3.31
CA ALA A 90 -6.30 -6.33 -2.94
C ALA A 90 -5.78 -4.99 -3.50
N VAL A 91 -4.48 -4.92 -3.82
CA VAL A 91 -3.78 -3.68 -4.20
C VAL A 91 -3.25 -3.71 -5.63
N VAL A 92 -3.52 -4.78 -6.38
CA VAL A 92 -3.14 -4.92 -7.79
C VAL A 92 -4.26 -4.38 -8.66
N HIS A 93 -3.92 -3.53 -9.63
CA HIS A 93 -4.83 -3.05 -10.67
C HIS A 93 -5.09 -4.15 -11.72
N VAL A 94 -6.12 -3.96 -12.55
CA VAL A 94 -6.48 -4.91 -13.61
C VAL A 94 -5.34 -5.15 -14.61
N ASP A 95 -4.49 -4.16 -14.84
CA ASP A 95 -3.31 -4.25 -15.71
C ASP A 95 -2.07 -4.87 -15.02
N GLY A 96 -2.20 -5.29 -13.75
CA GLY A 96 -1.10 -5.83 -12.96
C GLY A 96 -0.18 -4.79 -12.33
N SER A 97 -0.52 -3.50 -12.43
CA SER A 97 0.23 -2.41 -11.80
C SER A 97 -0.26 -2.12 -10.37
N ALA A 98 0.52 -1.36 -9.60
CA ALA A 98 0.08 -0.77 -8.34
C ALA A 98 0.85 0.52 -8.05
N ARG A 99 0.18 1.46 -7.38
CA ARG A 99 0.83 2.70 -6.92
C ARG A 99 1.33 2.54 -5.50
N LEU A 100 2.62 2.27 -5.34
CA LEU A 100 3.24 1.87 -4.09
C LEU A 100 3.77 3.03 -3.24
N GLN A 101 3.85 2.81 -1.93
CA GLN A 101 4.69 3.55 -1.02
C GLN A 101 5.89 2.69 -0.62
N THR A 102 7.12 3.18 -0.80
CA THR A 102 8.31 2.58 -0.17
C THR A 102 8.52 3.19 1.21
N VAL A 103 8.70 2.35 2.22
CA VAL A 103 8.87 2.74 3.63
C VAL A 103 10.29 2.41 4.06
N SER A 104 10.98 3.34 4.71
CA SER A 104 12.28 3.10 5.33
C SER A 104 12.23 3.51 6.80
N THR A 105 13.12 2.92 7.61
CA THR A 105 13.25 3.28 9.03
C THR A 105 13.56 4.77 9.22
N GLU A 106 14.33 5.38 8.30
CA GLU A 106 14.67 6.81 8.34
C GLU A 106 13.42 7.70 8.20
N LEU A 107 12.48 7.32 7.32
CA LEU A 107 11.29 8.12 7.04
C LEU A 107 10.18 7.92 8.08
N ASN A 108 9.97 6.67 8.52
CA ASN A 108 8.93 6.35 9.49
C ASN A 108 9.27 5.10 10.31
N PRO A 109 10.04 5.24 11.41
CA PRO A 109 10.54 4.10 12.20
C PRO A 109 9.44 3.24 12.83
N LEU A 110 8.24 3.78 13.07
CA LEU A 110 7.13 3.02 13.66
C LEU A 110 6.32 2.24 12.62
N TYR A 111 6.45 2.61 11.34
CA TYR A 111 5.68 2.03 10.24
C TYR A 111 6.51 1.09 9.35
N HIS A 112 7.84 1.23 9.38
CA HIS A 112 8.80 0.27 8.83
C HIS A 112 8.76 -1.02 9.67
#